data_AF-A0A349U2D3-F1
#
_entry.id   AF-A0A349U2D3-F1
#
_cell.length_a   1.000
_cell.length_b   1.000
_cell.length_c   1.000
_cell.angle_alpha   90.00
_cell.angle_beta   90.00
_cell.angle_gamma   90.00
#
_symmetry.space_group_name_H-M   'P 1'
#
loop_
_entity.id
_entity.type
_entity.pdbx_description
1 polymer ?
#
loop_
_entity_poly.entity_id
_entity_poly.type
_entity_poly.pdbx_seq_one_letter_code
_entity_poly.pdbx_strand_id
1 'polypeptide(L)'
;VSLSSGLYALEGPAIQQHEQRMEKLRKRIWSEPRLRALFEEREQLRAKVNELGLRDTPEVRQMQTRIQEITNLLSMQLGPLAPWETV
;
A
#
# COMPACT_ATOMS: atom_id res chain seq x y z
N VAL A 1 1.92 -23.28 -35.64
CA VAL A 1 1.30 -21.95 -35.43
C VAL A 1 0.95 -21.88 -33.96
N SER A 2 1.69 -21.11 -33.16
CA SER A 2 1.58 -21.12 -31.69
C SER A 2 0.27 -20.47 -31.24
N LEU A 3 -0.61 -21.25 -30.61
CA LEU A 3 -1.79 -20.79 -29.91
C LEU A 3 -1.39 -20.43 -28.47
N SER A 4 -0.91 -19.21 -28.26
CA SER A 4 -0.57 -18.70 -26.93
C SER A 4 -1.03 -17.24 -26.82
N SER A 5 -2.35 -17.02 -26.79
CA SER A 5 -2.91 -15.66 -26.56
C SER A 5 -4.30 -15.72 -25.91
N GLY A 6 -4.51 -16.65 -24.99
CA GLY A 6 -5.82 -16.86 -24.34
C GLY A 6 -5.89 -16.46 -22.86
N LEU A 7 -4.87 -15.81 -22.30
CA LEU A 7 -4.77 -15.58 -20.85
C LEU A 7 -4.79 -14.10 -20.43
N TYR A 8 -5.32 -13.20 -21.28
CA TYR A 8 -5.44 -11.76 -20.96
C TYR A 8 -6.89 -11.24 -20.99
N ALA A 9 -7.88 -12.07 -21.31
CA ALA A 9 -9.26 -11.62 -21.54
C ALA A 9 -10.22 -11.85 -20.35
N LEU A 10 -9.79 -12.52 -19.28
CA LEU A 10 -10.60 -12.76 -18.08
C LEU A 10 -10.29 -11.81 -16.91
N GLU A 11 -9.43 -10.82 -17.14
CA GLU A 11 -9.08 -9.74 -16.22
C GLU A 11 -9.86 -8.45 -16.54
N GLY A 12 -11.04 -8.62 -17.14
CA GLY A 12 -11.96 -7.56 -17.48
C GLY A 12 -12.51 -6.80 -16.24
N PRO A 13 -13.06 -5.60 -16.45
CA PRO A 13 -13.31 -4.44 -15.56
C PRO A 13 -12.69 -4.29 -14.15
N ALA A 14 -12.52 -5.35 -13.35
CA ALA A 14 -12.12 -5.27 -11.95
C ALA A 14 -10.68 -4.77 -11.76
N ILE A 15 -9.75 -5.21 -12.62
CA ILE A 15 -8.35 -4.77 -12.59
C ILE A 15 -8.23 -3.32 -13.05
N GLN A 16 -8.98 -2.92 -14.07
CA GLN A 16 -9.00 -1.54 -14.54
C GLN A 16 -9.57 -0.57 -13.47
N GLN A 17 -10.59 -0.98 -12.71
CA GLN A 17 -11.10 -0.20 -11.59
C GLN A 17 -10.10 -0.12 -10.43
N HIS A 18 -9.36 -1.21 -10.16
CA HIS A 18 -8.31 -1.23 -9.15
C HIS A 18 -7.15 -0.28 -9.52
N GLU A 19 -6.67 -0.32 -10.76
CA GLU A 19 -5.62 0.59 -11.25
C GLU A 19 -6.05 2.05 -11.15
N GLN A 20 -7.28 2.38 -11.56
CA GLN A 20 -7.81 3.75 -11.44
C GLN A 20 -7.93 4.20 -9.97
N ARG A 21 -8.30 3.32 -9.05
CA ARG A 21 -8.33 3.63 -7.60
C ARG A 21 -6.92 3.89 -7.08
N MET A 22 -5.95 3.05 -7.46
CA MET A 22 -4.54 3.23 -7.09
C MET A 22 -3.94 4.51 -7.67
N GLU A 23 -4.31 4.88 -8.89
CA GLU A 23 -3.86 6.12 -9.51
C GLU A 23 -4.40 7.35 -8.79
N LYS A 24 -5.70 7.36 -8.45
CA LYS A 24 -6.33 8.44 -7.67
C LYS A 24 -5.68 8.58 -6.29
N LEU A 25 -5.43 7.45 -5.63
CA LEU A 25 -4.75 7.41 -4.33
C LEU A 25 -3.35 7.98 -4.41
N ARG A 26 -2.56 7.55 -5.41
CA ARG A 26 -1.20 8.05 -5.65
C ARG A 26 -1.21 9.55 -5.90
N LYS A 27 -2.10 10.04 -6.77
CA LYS A 27 -2.25 11.48 -7.03
C LYS A 27 -2.53 12.27 -5.75
N ARG A 28 -3.39 11.76 -4.86
CA ARG A 28 -3.74 12.43 -3.61
C ARG A 28 -2.61 12.42 -2.57
N ILE A 29 -1.91 11.29 -2.45
CA ILE A 29 -0.72 11.19 -1.58
C ILE A 29 0.36 12.16 -2.07
N TRP A 30 0.59 12.25 -3.38
CA TRP A 30 1.62 13.14 -3.95
C TRP A 30 1.21 14.61 -4.05
N SER A 31 -0.09 14.93 -3.99
CA SER A 31 -0.56 16.32 -3.94
C SER A 31 -0.41 16.96 -2.55
N GLU A 32 -0.29 16.16 -1.49
CA GLU A 32 -0.23 16.63 -0.11
C GLU A 32 1.12 16.24 0.52
N PRO A 33 2.04 17.20 0.77
CA PRO A 33 3.37 16.90 1.32
C PRO A 33 3.33 16.11 2.63
N ARG A 34 2.29 16.34 3.45
CA ARG A 34 2.07 15.62 4.71
C ARG A 34 1.71 14.14 4.48
N LEU A 35 0.84 13.85 3.52
CA LEU A 35 0.45 12.47 3.20
C LEU A 35 1.61 11.72 2.56
N ARG A 36 2.36 12.40 1.69
CA ARG A 36 3.58 11.86 1.12
C ARG A 36 4.59 11.47 2.20
N ALA A 37 4.86 12.36 3.16
CA ALA A 37 5.79 12.09 4.24
C ALA A 37 5.36 10.89 5.09
N LEU A 38 4.07 10.79 5.44
CA LEU A 38 3.51 9.65 6.15
C LEU A 38 3.64 8.35 5.34
N PHE A 39 3.35 8.39 4.04
CA PHE A 39 3.49 7.23 3.16
C PHE A 39 4.95 6.76 3.08
N GLU A 40 5.90 7.69 2.88
CA GLU A 40 7.33 7.38 2.85
C GLU A 40 7.84 6.84 4.20
N GLU A 41 7.42 7.40 5.34
CA GLU A 41 7.76 6.91 6.68
C GLU A 41 7.27 5.46 6.88
N ARG A 42 6.03 5.16 6.49
CA ARG A 42 5.46 3.80 6.56
C ARG A 42 6.27 2.80 5.74
N GLU A 43 6.63 3.14 4.50
CA GLU A 43 7.40 2.25 3.63
C GLU A 43 8.83 2.04 4.15
N GLN A 44 9.47 3.06 4.70
CA GLN A 44 10.78 2.93 5.35
C GLN A 44 10.71 2.01 6.58
N LEU A 45 9.69 2.16 7.42
CA LEU A 45 9.50 1.28 8.58
C LEU A 45 9.24 -0.16 8.15
N ARG A 46 8.42 -0.38 7.11
CA ARG A 46 8.20 -1.72 6.55
C ARG A 46 9.48 -2.34 6.02
N ALA A 47 10.30 -1.56 5.29
CA ALA A 47 11.59 -2.02 4.80
C ALA A 47 12.51 -2.43 5.96
N LYS A 48 12.61 -1.60 7.01
CA LYS A 48 13.39 -1.92 8.22
C LYS A 48 12.88 -3.19 8.93
N VAL A 49 11.57 -3.35 9.08
CA VAL A 49 10.99 -4.56 9.66
C VAL A 49 11.32 -5.79 8.81
N ASN A 50 11.27 -5.66 7.49
CA ASN A 50 11.62 -6.74 6.57
C ASN A 50 13.12 -7.09 6.61
N GLU A 51 14.00 -6.09 6.72
CA GLU A 51 15.46 -6.27 6.89
C GLU A 51 15.81 -6.95 8.21
N LEU A 52 15.12 -6.59 9.30
CA LEU A 52 15.27 -7.22 10.61
C LEU A 52 14.69 -8.65 10.64
N GLY A 53 13.86 -9.01 9.66
CA GLY A 53 13.21 -10.30 9.51
C GLY A 53 12.11 -10.55 10.56
N LEU A 54 11.69 -11.80 10.70
CA LEU A 54 10.68 -12.24 11.68
C LEU A 54 11.20 -12.26 13.14
N ARG A 55 12.25 -11.51 13.44
CA ARG A 55 12.77 -11.41 14.80
C ARG A 55 11.77 -10.63 15.63
N ASP A 56 11.11 -11.30 16.56
CA ASP A 56 10.16 -10.69 17.48
C ASP A 56 10.91 -9.93 18.59
N THR A 57 11.54 -8.83 18.21
CA THR A 57 12.23 -7.92 19.14
C THR A 57 11.31 -6.76 19.52
N PRO A 58 11.50 -6.16 20.70
CA PRO A 58 10.73 -4.99 21.10
C PRO A 58 10.83 -3.83 20.09
N GLU A 59 11.96 -3.68 19.39
CA GLU A 59 12.14 -2.69 18.34
C GLU A 59 11.25 -2.98 17.12
N VAL A 60 11.18 -4.23 16.67
CA VAL A 60 10.29 -4.64 15.56
C VAL A 60 8.83 -4.42 15.93
N ARG A 61 8.42 -4.74 17.16
CA ARG A 61 7.06 -4.47 17.64
C ARG A 61 6.74 -2.97 17.63
N GLN A 62 7.66 -2.12 18.11
CA GLN A 62 7.48 -0.67 18.05
C GLN A 62 7.34 -0.16 16.61
N MET A 63 8.16 -0.65 15.68
CA MET A 63 8.06 -0.30 14.27
C MET A 63 6.74 -0.78 13.65
N GLN A 64 6.27 -1.99 13.98
CA GLN A 64 4.97 -2.50 13.54
C GLN A 64 3.81 -1.66 14.08
N THR A 65 3.83 -1.29 15.36
CA THR A 65 2.85 -0.36 15.94
C THR A 65 2.87 0.97 15.21
N ARG A 66 4.05 1.52 14.92
CA ARG A 66 4.19 2.78 14.20
C ARG A 66 3.67 2.70 12.76
N ILE A 67 3.94 1.60 12.06
CA ILE A 67 3.35 1.30 10.74
C ILE A 67 1.82 1.31 10.83
N GLN A 68 1.25 0.69 11.86
CA GLN A 68 -0.20 0.65 12.06
C GLN A 68 -0.79 2.04 12.33
N GLU A 69 -0.14 2.85 13.19
CA GLU A 69 -0.55 4.24 13.47
C GLU A 69 -0.58 5.08 12.20
N ILE A 70 0.50 5.04 11.41
CA ILE A 70 0.59 5.79 10.15
C ILE A 70 -0.46 5.29 9.16
N THR A 71 -0.68 3.98 9.10
CA THR A 71 -1.72 3.38 8.26
C THR A 71 -3.10 3.91 8.64
N ASN A 72 -3.41 3.98 9.94
CA ASN A 72 -4.68 4.55 10.42
C ASN A 72 -4.82 6.02 10.06
N LEU A 73 -3.76 6.82 10.22
CA LEU A 73 -3.76 8.24 9.85
C LEU A 73 -3.97 8.42 8.35
N LEU A 74 -3.30 7.64 7.52
CA LEU A 74 -3.49 7.65 6.07
C LEU A 74 -4.92 7.22 5.69
N SER A 75 -5.48 6.20 6.35
CA SER A 75 -6.86 5.77 6.14
C SER A 75 -7.87 6.86 6.52
N MET A 76 -7.64 7.60 7.62
CA MET A 76 -8.52 8.73 8.00
C MET A 76 -8.49 9.86 6.98
N GLN A 77 -7.36 10.13 6.34
CA GLN A 77 -7.20 11.23 5.38
C GLN A 77 -7.61 10.85 3.95
N LEU A 78 -7.35 9.60 3.55
CA LEU A 78 -7.63 9.09 2.21
C LEU A 78 -9.02 8.42 2.13
N GLY A 79 -9.63 8.13 3.28
CA GLY A 79 -10.96 7.54 3.39
C GLY A 79 -11.04 6.16 2.72
N PRO A 80 -12.19 5.79 2.11
CA PRO A 80 -12.41 4.48 1.48
C PRO A 80 -11.54 4.21 0.23
N LEU A 81 -10.61 5.10 -0.09
CA LEU A 81 -9.63 4.92 -1.16
C LEU A 81 -8.41 4.12 -0.71
N ALA A 82 -8.18 3.94 0.60
CA ALA A 82 -7.11 3.11 1.18
C ALA A 82 -7.33 1.62 0.85
N PRO A 83 -6.64 1.04 -0.16
CA PRO A 83 -6.90 -0.30 -0.66
C PRO A 83 -6.09 -1.38 0.07
N TRP A 84 -5.40 -1.02 1.16
CA TRP A 84 -4.55 -1.94 1.92
C TRP A 84 -5.30 -2.70 3.03
N GLU A 85 -6.63 -2.54 3.15
CA GLU A 85 -7.48 -3.27 4.09
C GLU A 85 -8.01 -4.62 3.57
N THR A 86 -7.81 -4.98 2.29
CA THR A 86 -8.17 -6.31 1.80
C THR A 86 -6.98 -7.26 1.86
N VAL A 87 -6.77 -7.87 3.03
CA VAL A 87 -6.12 -9.18 3.18
C VAL A 87 -7.06 -10.08 3.97
#